data_AF-G0MMI6-F1
#
_entry.id   AF-G0MMI6-F1
#
_cell.length_a   1.000
_cell.length_b   1.000
_cell.length_c   1.000
_cell.angle_alpha   90.00
_cell.angle_beta   90.00
_cell.angle_gamma   90.00
#
_symmetry.space_group_name_H-M   'P 1'
#
loop_
_entity.id
_entity.type
_entity.pdbx_description
1 polymer ?
#
loop_
_entity_poly.entity_id
_entity_poly.type
_entity_poly.pdbx_seq_one_letter_code
_entity_poly.pdbx_strand_id
1 'polypeptide(L)'
;MSFRPMSYDSLCKILQHIEANKRIEMALRIPSIRSAEKSVPLKIDNLFFDKCAFYVNQTKYEFGLYRHYGTQETPEFIRIQNSEKGSKNDVDAYGFERYDWYRPLPGDFVMNTIEIEEPLPHDINTIKEKEREIRAIENRLNRFEAESRNIQNMGIMDWVKFSISYNPQEIDGSKSKLEKLRYQLQCYYCLRDNTPTPFKPYLQLTTTTFMNYRRYYFNQRGIQKIELVEYKMTLPEAMKIILKVILGNRKHPVHVNNMRMTDEYIIRAPTDLKLKIQKLDIGGSLNRVWNTVSSIIHTSSLPLKELSVDKYYAVPPNLELEIAKTAKKLILRYERAGFDWLPFLLSLENKSVEKEQSELLVTEYIELVSSWVSNGKQVGTNFSFHTKKKKTVKEVVEQIIQQGLGTAKTDGRIMIPMQGCSELQVSYSKRGRDWYEDWILKFKVVNLMDEVRDGVVYEMNKLNIQ
;
A
#
# COMPACT_ATOMS: atom_id res chain seq x y z
N MET A 1 34.17 33.61 19.78
CA MET A 1 34.34 33.07 18.41
C MET A 1 33.26 33.67 17.52
N SER A 2 33.61 34.43 16.48
CA SER A 2 32.64 34.89 15.49
C SER A 2 32.31 33.72 14.55
N PHE A 3 31.14 33.11 14.70
CA PHE A 3 30.68 32.09 13.74
C PHE A 3 30.36 32.79 12.41
N ARG A 4 31.20 32.61 11.38
CA ARG A 4 30.82 33.00 10.02
C ARG A 4 29.65 32.13 9.57
N PRO A 5 28.50 32.71 9.19
CA PRO A 5 27.41 31.92 8.63
C PRO A 5 27.88 31.26 7.33
N MET A 6 27.42 30.03 7.12
CA MET A 6 27.72 29.25 5.92
C MET A 6 27.23 29.98 4.66
N SER A 7 28.02 29.96 3.58
CA SER A 7 27.59 30.54 2.30
C SER A 7 26.36 29.82 1.73
N TYR A 8 25.54 30.52 0.95
CA TYR A 8 24.34 29.94 0.32
C TYR A 8 24.70 28.73 -0.56
N ASP A 9 25.77 28.82 -1.35
CA ASP A 9 26.20 27.74 -2.24
C ASP A 9 26.71 26.52 -1.46
N SER A 10 27.46 26.74 -0.38
CA SER A 10 27.90 25.66 0.51
C SER A 10 26.71 24.96 1.16
N LEU A 11 25.72 25.73 1.63
CA LEU A 11 24.49 25.20 2.21
C LEU A 11 23.71 24.36 1.19
N CYS A 12 23.52 24.87 -0.03
CA CYS A 12 22.86 24.14 -1.11
C CYS A 12 23.56 22.81 -1.43
N LYS A 13 24.89 22.81 -1.50
CA LYS A 13 25.69 21.59 -1.73
C LYS A 13 25.49 20.58 -0.59
N ILE A 14 25.58 21.02 0.66
CA ILE A 14 25.36 20.14 1.81
C ILE A 14 23.95 19.56 1.80
N LEU A 15 22.92 20.38 1.59
CA LEU A 15 21.51 19.95 1.55
C LEU A 15 21.22 18.89 0.48
N GLN A 16 21.98 18.84 -0.63
CA GLN A 16 21.83 17.80 -1.65
C GLN A 16 22.30 16.42 -1.20
N HIS A 17 23.14 16.35 -0.16
CA HIS A 17 23.70 15.11 0.39
C HIS A 17 23.03 14.67 1.70
N ILE A 18 22.14 15.49 2.27
CA ILE A 18 21.36 15.12 3.45
C ILE A 18 20.16 14.24 3.05
N GLU A 19 19.92 13.18 3.82
CA GLU A 19 18.76 12.30 3.69
C GLU A 19 17.42 13.08 3.77
N ALA A 20 16.42 12.68 2.98
CA ALA A 20 15.20 13.43 2.76
C ALA A 20 14.45 13.82 4.05
N ASN A 21 14.21 12.88 4.96
CA ASN A 21 13.47 13.14 6.20
C ASN A 21 14.23 14.10 7.11
N LYS A 22 15.55 13.91 7.26
CA LYS A 22 16.39 14.87 8.00
C LYS A 22 16.29 16.28 7.41
N ARG A 23 16.29 16.37 6.08
CA ARG A 23 16.21 17.66 5.37
C ARG A 23 14.84 18.34 5.57
N ILE A 24 13.76 17.57 5.50
CA ILE A 24 12.39 18.02 5.79
C ILE A 24 12.31 18.54 7.22
N GLU A 25 12.81 17.76 8.19
CA GLU A 25 12.80 18.15 9.61
C GLU A 25 13.59 19.44 9.87
N MET A 26 14.79 19.55 9.29
CA MET A 26 15.61 20.76 9.40
C MET A 26 14.87 21.97 8.82
N ALA A 27 14.25 21.85 7.65
CA ALA A 27 13.53 22.95 7.01
C ALA A 27 12.27 23.35 7.79
N LEU A 28 11.61 22.39 8.45
CA LEU A 28 10.48 22.67 9.34
C LEU A 28 10.91 23.49 10.55
N ARG A 29 12.03 23.11 11.20
CA ARG A 29 12.54 23.75 12.43
C ARG A 29 13.31 25.04 12.20
N ILE A 30 13.95 25.20 11.03
CA ILE A 30 14.85 26.31 10.73
C ILE A 30 14.32 27.07 9.50
N PRO A 31 13.53 28.15 9.67
CA PRO A 31 12.94 28.87 8.55
C PRO A 31 13.97 29.44 7.56
N SER A 32 15.16 29.85 8.03
CA SER A 32 16.20 30.48 7.21
C SER A 32 16.79 29.57 6.14
N ILE A 33 16.71 28.23 6.29
CA ILE A 33 17.24 27.30 5.28
C ILE A 33 16.23 26.88 4.22
N ARG A 34 14.93 27.20 4.40
CA ARG A 34 13.84 26.70 3.54
C ARG A 34 14.04 27.07 2.07
N SER A 35 14.46 28.30 1.79
CA SER A 35 14.70 28.76 0.42
C SER A 35 15.82 27.94 -0.27
N ALA A 36 16.94 27.73 0.43
CA ALA A 36 18.03 26.89 -0.07
C ALA A 36 17.58 25.43 -0.27
N GLU A 37 16.84 24.86 0.69
CA GLU A 37 16.32 23.49 0.63
C GLU A 37 15.38 23.27 -0.57
N LYS A 38 14.52 24.24 -0.87
CA LYS A 38 13.60 24.19 -2.01
C LYS A 38 14.28 24.44 -3.36
N SER A 39 15.45 25.07 -3.34
CA SER A 39 16.24 25.35 -4.54
C SER A 39 17.01 24.14 -5.07
N VAL A 40 17.18 23.10 -4.25
CA VAL A 40 17.93 21.89 -4.61
C VAL A 40 17.01 20.67 -4.76
N PRO A 41 17.34 19.69 -5.63
CA PRO A 41 16.52 18.49 -5.81
C PRO A 41 16.30 17.72 -4.50
N LEU A 42 15.04 17.33 -4.23
CA LEU A 42 14.72 16.38 -3.15
C LEU A 42 14.75 14.96 -3.72
N LYS A 43 15.46 14.04 -3.07
CA LYS A 43 15.55 12.63 -3.45
C LYS A 43 14.86 11.78 -2.38
N ILE A 44 13.82 11.06 -2.76
CA ILE A 44 13.04 10.15 -1.92
C ILE A 44 13.18 8.75 -2.49
N ASP A 45 13.45 7.76 -1.66
CA ASP A 45 13.49 6.36 -2.06
C ASP A 45 12.09 5.75 -2.13
N ASN A 46 11.22 6.02 -1.16
CA ASN A 46 9.86 5.49 -1.14
C ASN A 46 8.84 6.60 -0.84
N LEU A 47 7.86 6.79 -1.72
CA LEU A 47 6.74 7.70 -1.53
C LEU A 47 5.44 6.90 -1.66
N PHE A 48 4.61 6.91 -0.63
CA PHE A 48 3.32 6.22 -0.63
C PHE A 48 2.24 7.10 -0.03
N PHE A 49 1.10 7.18 -0.70
CA PHE A 49 -0.09 7.90 -0.24
C PHE A 49 -1.15 6.91 0.22
N ASP A 50 -1.70 7.13 1.41
CA ASP A 50 -2.73 6.34 2.06
C ASP A 50 -3.89 7.27 2.47
N LYS A 51 -5.01 6.74 2.97
CA LYS A 51 -6.23 7.51 3.29
C LYS A 51 -5.96 8.65 4.26
N CYS A 52 -5.37 8.32 5.41
CA CYS A 52 -5.13 9.25 6.53
C CYS A 52 -3.63 9.42 6.84
N ALA A 53 -2.78 9.04 5.89
CA ALA A 53 -1.34 8.99 6.09
C ALA A 53 -0.57 9.10 4.77
N PHE A 54 0.72 9.37 4.87
CA PHE A 54 1.65 9.20 3.77
C PHE A 54 3.02 8.79 4.29
N TYR A 55 3.86 8.26 3.40
CA TYR A 55 5.19 7.78 3.73
C TYR A 55 6.23 8.53 2.92
N VAL A 56 7.30 8.94 3.60
CA VAL A 56 8.54 9.41 2.97
C VAL A 56 9.65 8.53 3.49
N ASN A 57 10.22 7.73 2.59
CA ASN A 57 11.17 6.66 2.90
C ASN A 57 10.61 5.73 3.98
N GLN A 58 11.27 5.64 5.12
CA GLN A 58 10.90 4.81 6.26
C GLN A 58 10.01 5.52 7.30
N THR A 59 9.63 6.77 7.04
CA THR A 59 8.83 7.58 7.99
C THR A 59 7.39 7.70 7.50
N LYS A 60 6.45 7.25 8.33
CA LYS A 60 5.00 7.42 8.14
C LYS A 60 4.54 8.66 8.89
N TYR A 61 3.73 9.48 8.24
CA TYR A 61 3.05 10.65 8.79
C TYR A 61 1.57 10.32 8.89
N GLU A 62 1.02 10.25 10.09
CA GLU A 62 -0.39 9.91 10.35
C GLU A 62 -1.11 11.08 11.01
N PHE A 63 -2.33 11.35 10.53
CA PHE A 63 -3.20 12.38 11.08
C PHE A 63 -4.34 11.71 11.84
N GLY A 64 -4.67 12.26 13.01
CA GLY A 64 -5.82 11.85 13.77
C GLY A 64 -6.35 12.96 14.67
N LEU A 65 -7.60 12.82 15.09
CA LEU A 65 -8.28 13.72 16.01
C LEU A 65 -8.07 13.21 17.45
N TYR A 66 -7.39 14.01 18.27
CA TYR A 66 -7.26 13.78 19.70
C TYR A 66 -8.37 14.51 20.44
N ARG A 67 -9.11 13.81 21.30
CA ARG A 67 -10.22 14.39 22.07
C ARG A 67 -9.85 14.51 23.54
N HIS A 68 -9.63 15.73 24.00
CA HIS A 68 -9.21 16.02 25.37
C HIS A 68 -10.41 16.35 26.27
N TYR A 69 -10.73 15.48 27.22
CA TYR A 69 -11.85 15.65 28.17
C TYR A 69 -11.49 16.46 29.43
N GLY A 70 -10.25 16.96 29.53
CA GLY A 70 -9.78 17.68 30.70
C GLY A 70 -9.79 16.79 31.95
N THR A 71 -10.55 17.20 32.97
CA THR A 71 -10.72 16.45 34.23
C THR A 71 -11.86 15.44 34.21
N GLN A 72 -12.69 15.43 33.15
CA GLN A 72 -13.78 14.45 33.03
C GLN A 72 -13.24 13.07 32.66
N GLU A 73 -13.99 12.04 33.02
CA GLU A 73 -13.67 10.67 32.60
C GLU A 73 -13.73 10.56 31.08
N THR A 74 -12.60 10.15 30.48
CA THR A 74 -12.53 9.91 29.04
C THR A 74 -13.06 8.50 28.75
N PRO A 75 -14.07 8.33 27.88
CA PRO A 75 -14.56 7.00 27.53
C PRO A 75 -13.45 6.09 27.02
N GLU A 76 -13.47 4.80 27.36
CA GLU A 76 -12.36 3.87 27.12
C GLU A 76 -11.97 3.83 25.63
N PHE A 77 -12.96 3.70 24.74
CA PHE A 77 -12.69 3.65 23.30
C PHE A 77 -12.03 4.94 22.78
N ILE A 78 -12.32 6.10 23.38
CA ILE A 78 -11.67 7.38 23.04
C ILE A 78 -10.23 7.36 23.54
N ARG A 79 -10.00 6.86 24.75
CA ARG A 79 -8.66 6.76 25.34
C ARG A 79 -7.74 5.87 24.49
N ILE A 80 -8.27 4.73 24.02
CA ILE A 80 -7.59 3.84 23.08
C ILE A 80 -7.31 4.59 21.76
N GLN A 81 -8.31 5.25 21.17
CA GLN A 81 -8.09 5.99 19.92
C GLN A 81 -7.04 7.11 20.08
N ASN A 82 -7.07 7.86 21.18
CA ASN A 82 -6.09 8.90 21.48
C ASN A 82 -4.67 8.33 21.65
N SER A 83 -4.51 7.14 22.23
CA SER A 83 -3.20 6.47 22.32
C SER A 83 -2.77 5.85 20.99
N GLU A 84 -3.72 5.49 20.12
CA GLU A 84 -3.52 4.91 18.79
C GLU A 84 -3.54 5.95 17.65
N LYS A 85 -2.78 7.04 17.82
CA LYS A 85 -2.62 8.13 16.82
C LYS A 85 -3.84 9.04 16.60
N GLY A 86 -4.86 8.96 17.45
CA GLY A 86 -6.10 9.72 17.34
C GLY A 86 -7.16 9.06 16.45
N SER A 87 -8.40 9.55 16.54
CA SER A 87 -9.48 9.10 15.66
C SER A 87 -9.19 9.45 14.20
N LYS A 88 -9.55 8.58 13.27
CA LYS A 88 -9.30 8.80 11.84
C LYS A 88 -10.30 9.75 11.19
N ASN A 89 -11.41 10.06 11.84
CA ASN A 89 -12.43 10.96 11.32
C ASN A 89 -12.42 12.27 12.12
N ASP A 90 -12.69 13.36 11.41
CA ASP A 90 -13.04 14.64 12.01
C ASP A 90 -14.39 14.53 12.74
N VAL A 91 -14.74 15.52 13.55
CA VAL A 91 -16.05 15.64 14.17
C VAL A 91 -16.66 17.01 13.90
N ASP A 92 -17.98 17.10 13.89
CA ASP A 92 -18.69 18.38 13.86
C ASP A 92 -18.71 19.08 15.23
N ALA A 93 -19.40 20.22 15.31
CA ALA A 93 -19.49 21.03 16.53
C ALA A 93 -20.19 20.31 17.71
N TYR A 94 -20.90 19.21 17.44
CA TYR A 94 -21.66 18.44 18.41
C TYR A 94 -21.04 17.07 18.69
N GLY A 95 -19.98 16.69 17.97
CA GLY A 95 -19.21 15.46 18.18
C GLY A 95 -19.57 14.30 17.25
N PHE A 96 -20.41 14.52 16.24
CA PHE A 96 -20.69 13.51 15.21
C PHE A 96 -19.50 13.35 14.26
N GLU A 97 -19.15 12.11 13.95
CA GLU A 97 -18.03 11.83 13.04
C GLU A 97 -18.34 12.31 11.62
N ARG A 98 -17.32 12.90 10.99
CA ARG A 98 -17.35 13.37 9.61
C ARG A 98 -16.39 12.57 8.74
N TYR A 99 -16.87 12.23 7.55
CA TYR A 99 -16.13 11.47 6.54
C TYR A 99 -15.34 12.39 5.59
N ASP A 100 -14.68 13.43 6.11
CA ASP A 100 -14.04 14.47 5.30
C ASP A 100 -12.90 13.96 4.42
N TRP A 101 -12.28 12.83 4.77
CA TRP A 101 -11.28 12.16 3.93
C TRP A 101 -11.79 11.79 2.53
N TYR A 102 -13.10 11.61 2.37
CA TYR A 102 -13.74 11.27 1.10
C TYR A 102 -14.25 12.50 0.35
N ARG A 103 -14.20 13.69 0.97
CA ARG A 103 -14.61 14.95 0.34
C ARG A 103 -13.40 15.60 -0.34
N PRO A 104 -13.43 15.84 -1.66
CA PRO A 104 -12.33 16.51 -2.36
C PRO A 104 -12.15 17.96 -1.90
N LEU A 105 -10.90 18.38 -1.74
CA LEU A 105 -10.53 19.79 -1.58
C LEU A 105 -10.08 20.38 -2.93
N PRO A 106 -10.15 21.71 -3.14
CA PRO A 106 -9.73 22.33 -4.39
C PRO A 106 -8.30 21.97 -4.79
N GLY A 107 -8.10 21.37 -5.97
CA GLY A 107 -6.80 20.93 -6.46
C GLY A 107 -6.34 19.55 -5.98
N ASP A 108 -7.22 18.76 -5.34
CA ASP A 108 -6.94 17.36 -5.05
C ASP A 108 -6.98 16.49 -6.31
N PHE A 109 -6.20 15.41 -6.29
CA PHE A 109 -6.20 14.39 -7.33
C PHE A 109 -7.20 13.30 -6.94
N VAL A 110 -8.35 13.28 -7.62
CA VAL A 110 -9.47 12.37 -7.34
C VAL A 110 -9.52 11.26 -8.38
N MET A 111 -9.27 10.03 -7.95
CA MET A 111 -9.28 8.84 -8.83
C MET A 111 -10.61 8.10 -8.83
N ASN A 112 -11.30 8.14 -7.68
CA ASN A 112 -12.61 7.56 -7.49
C ASN A 112 -13.42 8.44 -6.53
N THR A 113 -14.66 8.73 -6.90
CA THR A 113 -15.63 9.40 -6.02
C THR A 113 -16.46 8.34 -5.33
N ILE A 114 -16.45 8.35 -4.00
CA ILE A 114 -17.31 7.48 -3.19
C ILE A 114 -18.52 8.31 -2.81
N GLU A 115 -19.72 7.80 -3.07
CA GLU A 115 -20.95 8.38 -2.53
C GLU A 115 -20.93 8.18 -1.02
N ILE A 116 -21.00 9.29 -0.28
CA ILE A 116 -21.06 9.28 1.18
C ILE A 116 -22.55 9.28 1.52
N GLU A 117 -23.06 8.17 2.05
CA GLU A 117 -24.41 8.16 2.62
C GLU A 117 -24.50 9.23 3.71
N GLU A 118 -25.48 10.11 3.58
CA GLU A 118 -25.75 11.08 4.65
C GLU A 118 -26.22 10.33 5.90
N PRO A 119 -25.74 10.72 7.08
CA PRO A 119 -26.23 10.12 8.32
C PRO A 119 -27.74 10.34 8.44
N LEU A 120 -28.43 9.37 9.06
CA LEU A 120 -29.86 9.49 9.36
C LEU A 120 -30.15 10.83 10.09
N PRO A 121 -31.31 11.45 9.85
CA PRO A 121 -31.67 12.70 10.50
C PRO A 121 -31.54 12.59 12.01
N HIS A 122 -30.89 13.59 12.62
CA HIS A 122 -30.66 13.60 14.06
C HIS A 122 -31.92 14.01 14.83
N ASP A 123 -32.94 13.15 14.85
CA ASP A 123 -34.27 13.43 15.39
C ASP A 123 -34.53 12.83 16.79
N ILE A 124 -35.66 13.22 17.39
CA ILE A 124 -36.04 12.74 18.72
C ILE A 124 -36.33 11.24 18.77
N ASN A 125 -36.72 10.63 17.65
CA ASN A 125 -36.96 9.18 17.58
C ASN A 125 -35.65 8.41 17.70
N THR A 126 -34.60 8.92 17.06
CA THR A 126 -33.25 8.36 17.11
C THR A 126 -32.68 8.41 18.54
N ILE A 127 -32.91 9.51 19.27
CA ILE A 127 -32.56 9.62 20.70
C ILE A 127 -33.27 8.53 21.51
N LYS A 128 -34.60 8.41 21.36
CA LYS A 128 -35.41 7.41 22.09
C LYS A 128 -35.00 5.98 21.77
N GLU A 129 -34.63 5.70 20.53
CA GLU A 129 -34.12 4.39 20.12
C GLU A 129 -32.79 4.06 20.81
N LYS A 130 -31.82 4.97 20.78
CA LYS A 130 -30.53 4.79 21.45
C LYS A 130 -30.68 4.63 22.95
N GLU A 131 -31.56 5.39 23.59
CA GLU A 131 -31.87 5.22 25.02
C GLU A 131 -32.48 3.84 25.32
N ARG A 132 -33.38 3.33 24.46
CA ARG A 132 -33.93 1.97 24.62
C ARG A 132 -32.84 0.91 24.48
N GLU A 133 -31.94 1.08 23.52
CA GLU A 133 -30.81 0.16 23.31
C GLU A 133 -29.83 0.17 24.49
N ILE A 134 -29.49 1.35 25.02
CA ILE A 134 -28.68 1.51 26.24
C ILE A 134 -29.31 0.76 27.40
N ARG A 135 -30.61 1.00 27.69
CA ARG A 135 -31.32 0.30 28.78
C ARG A 135 -31.32 -1.22 28.59
N ALA A 136 -31.47 -1.71 27.36
CA ALA A 136 -31.44 -3.14 27.08
C ALA A 136 -30.06 -3.76 27.36
N ILE A 137 -28.98 -3.07 26.97
CA ILE A 137 -27.60 -3.53 27.23
C ILE A 137 -27.28 -3.47 28.72
N GLU A 138 -27.64 -2.39 29.42
CA GLU A 138 -27.45 -2.24 30.86
C GLU A 138 -28.18 -3.34 31.65
N ASN A 139 -29.44 -3.62 31.31
CA ASN A 139 -30.20 -4.70 31.91
C ASN A 139 -29.55 -6.07 31.67
N ARG A 140 -28.95 -6.28 30.48
CA ARG A 140 -28.22 -7.51 30.19
C ARG A 140 -26.94 -7.62 31.02
N LEU A 141 -26.14 -6.56 31.11
CA LEU A 141 -24.91 -6.54 31.91
C LEU A 141 -25.19 -6.72 33.40
N ASN A 142 -26.22 -6.05 33.92
CA ASN A 142 -26.63 -6.18 35.33
C ASN A 142 -27.07 -7.61 35.67
N ARG A 143 -27.77 -8.31 34.76
CA ARG A 143 -28.12 -9.73 34.93
C ARG A 143 -26.87 -10.60 35.04
N PHE A 144 -25.91 -10.43 34.14
CA PHE A 144 -24.65 -11.17 34.20
C PHE A 144 -23.87 -10.89 35.48
N GLU A 145 -23.81 -9.63 35.94
CA GLU A 145 -23.15 -9.29 37.19
C GLU A 145 -23.85 -9.90 38.40
N ALA A 146 -25.18 -9.89 38.44
CA ALA A 146 -25.96 -10.50 39.52
C ALA A 146 -25.77 -12.03 39.57
N GLU A 147 -25.82 -12.69 38.42
CA GLU A 147 -25.51 -14.12 38.30
C GLU A 147 -24.08 -14.41 38.74
N SER A 148 -23.10 -13.59 38.35
CA SER A 148 -21.71 -13.75 38.74
C SER A 148 -21.46 -13.58 40.24
N ARG A 149 -22.21 -12.72 40.94
CA ARG A 149 -22.09 -12.55 42.40
C ARG A 149 -22.61 -13.77 43.17
N ASN A 150 -23.54 -14.52 42.58
CA ASN A 150 -24.15 -15.69 43.21
C ASN A 150 -23.41 -17.02 42.92
N ILE A 151 -22.27 -16.99 42.20
CA ILE A 151 -21.51 -18.18 41.79
C ILE A 151 -21.22 -19.13 42.97
N GLN A 152 -20.87 -18.59 44.14
CA GLN A 152 -20.53 -19.41 45.31
C GLN A 152 -21.72 -20.20 45.88
N ASN A 153 -22.94 -19.81 45.56
CA ASN A 153 -24.18 -20.43 46.03
C ASN A 153 -24.90 -21.23 44.93
N MET A 154 -24.31 -21.38 43.74
CA MET A 154 -24.93 -22.10 42.62
C MET A 154 -24.77 -23.62 42.76
N GLY A 155 -25.84 -24.36 42.43
CA GLY A 155 -25.75 -25.81 42.23
C GLY A 155 -24.90 -26.15 40.99
N ILE A 156 -24.34 -27.36 40.95
CA ILE A 156 -23.39 -27.77 39.89
C ILE A 156 -23.95 -27.60 38.46
N MET A 157 -25.25 -27.88 38.26
CA MET A 157 -25.90 -27.74 36.96
C MET A 157 -26.10 -26.28 36.55
N ASP A 158 -26.35 -25.38 37.50
CA ASP A 158 -26.51 -23.95 37.22
C ASP A 158 -25.16 -23.28 36.98
N TRP A 159 -24.11 -23.73 37.69
CA TRP A 159 -22.74 -23.33 37.42
C TRP A 159 -22.27 -23.74 36.02
N VAL A 160 -22.58 -24.97 35.57
CA VAL A 160 -22.29 -25.43 34.20
C VAL A 160 -23.04 -24.59 33.17
N LYS A 161 -24.34 -24.33 33.37
CA LYS A 161 -25.13 -23.48 32.47
C LYS A 161 -24.56 -22.06 32.37
N PHE A 162 -24.22 -21.45 33.52
CA PHE A 162 -23.58 -20.14 33.59
C PHE A 162 -22.23 -20.14 32.86
N SER A 163 -21.40 -21.16 33.06
CA SER A 163 -20.08 -21.24 32.41
C SER A 163 -20.16 -21.43 30.90
N ILE A 164 -21.22 -22.08 30.39
CA ILE A 164 -21.50 -22.21 28.96
C ILE A 164 -22.05 -20.91 28.36
N SER A 165 -22.85 -20.16 29.11
CA SER A 165 -23.44 -18.88 28.66
C SER A 165 -22.51 -17.67 28.87
N TYR A 166 -21.54 -17.77 29.78
CA TYR A 166 -20.59 -16.71 30.11
C TYR A 166 -19.51 -16.63 29.04
N ASN A 167 -19.67 -15.67 28.12
CA ASN A 167 -18.66 -15.34 27.12
C ASN A 167 -18.02 -13.97 27.43
N PRO A 168 -16.79 -13.94 27.98
CA PRO A 168 -16.09 -12.68 28.30
C PRO A 168 -15.99 -11.72 27.12
N GLN A 169 -15.83 -12.23 25.89
CA GLN A 169 -15.72 -11.41 24.69
C GLN A 169 -17.05 -10.72 24.36
N GLU A 170 -18.17 -11.39 24.60
CA GLU A 170 -19.50 -10.78 24.38
C GLU A 170 -19.82 -9.71 25.43
N ILE A 171 -19.38 -9.91 26.67
CA ILE A 171 -19.53 -8.92 27.75
C ILE A 171 -18.67 -7.69 27.45
N ASP A 172 -17.41 -7.88 27.07
CA ASP A 172 -16.52 -6.78 26.68
C ASP A 172 -17.07 -6.03 25.44
N GLY A 173 -17.53 -6.76 24.44
CA GLY A 173 -18.22 -6.20 23.27
C GLY A 173 -19.46 -5.39 23.65
N SER A 174 -20.24 -5.86 24.63
CA SER A 174 -21.43 -5.15 25.15
C SER A 174 -21.05 -3.87 25.88
N LYS A 175 -19.98 -3.88 26.69
CA LYS A 175 -19.45 -2.69 27.37
C LYS A 175 -18.93 -1.65 26.37
N SER A 176 -18.14 -2.09 25.38
CA SER A 176 -17.64 -1.21 24.31
C SER A 176 -18.79 -0.60 23.50
N LYS A 177 -19.82 -1.39 23.19
CA LYS A 177 -21.02 -0.90 22.51
C LYS A 177 -21.79 0.11 23.37
N LEU A 178 -21.94 -0.14 24.66
CA LEU A 178 -22.60 0.76 25.60
C LEU A 178 -21.90 2.13 25.66
N GLU A 179 -20.57 2.16 25.76
CA GLU A 179 -19.82 3.42 25.74
C GLU A 179 -19.99 4.20 24.44
N LYS A 180 -19.93 3.52 23.28
CA LYS A 180 -20.15 4.16 21.98
C LYS A 180 -21.56 4.74 21.86
N LEU A 181 -22.58 4.02 22.34
CA LEU A 181 -23.95 4.51 22.35
C LEU A 181 -24.11 5.72 23.29
N ARG A 182 -23.49 5.71 24.46
CA ARG A 182 -23.48 6.85 25.38
C ARG A 182 -22.79 8.07 24.77
N TYR A 183 -21.66 7.87 24.09
CA TYR A 183 -20.99 8.95 23.33
C TYR A 183 -21.90 9.49 22.23
N GLN A 184 -22.52 8.62 21.43
CA GLN A 184 -23.45 9.06 20.39
C GLN A 184 -24.61 9.86 21.00
N LEU A 185 -25.25 9.35 22.05
CA LEU A 185 -26.35 10.02 22.74
C LEU A 185 -25.93 11.40 23.28
N GLN A 186 -24.70 11.51 23.80
CA GLN A 186 -24.12 12.79 24.20
C GLN A 186 -24.05 13.76 23.00
N CYS A 187 -23.66 13.31 21.80
CA CYS A 187 -23.68 14.17 20.61
C CYS A 187 -25.09 14.67 20.28
N TYR A 188 -26.12 13.81 20.41
CA TYR A 188 -27.51 14.23 20.21
C TYR A 188 -27.97 15.26 21.24
N TYR A 189 -27.57 15.13 22.51
CA TYR A 189 -27.87 16.13 23.53
C TYR A 189 -27.15 17.46 23.25
N CYS A 190 -25.89 17.40 22.82
CA CYS A 190 -25.15 18.59 22.39
C CYS A 190 -25.87 19.31 21.24
N LEU A 191 -26.35 18.56 20.25
CA LEU A 191 -27.12 19.08 19.13
C LEU A 191 -28.46 19.69 19.58
N ARG A 192 -29.26 18.94 20.35
CA ARG A 192 -30.59 19.35 20.82
C ARG A 192 -30.52 20.63 21.65
N ASP A 193 -29.56 20.68 22.57
CA ASP A 193 -29.42 21.77 23.54
C ASP A 193 -28.52 22.91 23.01
N ASN A 194 -27.99 22.75 21.79
CA ASN A 194 -27.01 23.64 21.15
C ASN A 194 -25.81 23.96 22.07
N THR A 195 -25.27 22.92 22.71
CA THR A 195 -24.11 23.01 23.62
C THR A 195 -22.86 22.44 22.96
N PRO A 196 -21.65 22.92 23.34
CA PRO A 196 -20.40 22.40 22.78
C PRO A 196 -20.12 20.97 23.25
N THR A 197 -19.26 20.27 22.52
CA THR A 197 -18.76 18.95 22.91
C THR A 197 -18.12 18.96 24.30
N PRO A 198 -18.22 17.85 25.07
CA PRO A 198 -17.59 17.73 26.39
C PRO A 198 -16.05 17.62 26.34
N PHE A 199 -15.47 17.59 25.14
CA PHE A 199 -14.04 17.54 24.90
C PHE A 199 -13.58 18.72 24.06
N LYS A 200 -12.29 19.06 24.19
CA LYS A 200 -11.60 19.95 23.27
C LYS A 200 -10.86 19.12 22.20
N PRO A 201 -11.13 19.34 20.91
CA PRO A 201 -10.42 18.65 19.83
C PRO A 201 -9.01 19.22 19.63
N TYR A 202 -8.06 18.33 19.33
CA TYR A 202 -6.70 18.66 18.89
C TYR A 202 -6.37 17.83 17.66
N LEU A 203 -5.60 18.41 16.75
CA LEU A 203 -4.99 17.65 15.66
C LEU A 203 -3.75 16.95 16.18
N GLN A 204 -3.69 15.64 15.98
CA GLN A 204 -2.55 14.80 16.32
C GLN A 204 -1.81 14.41 15.05
N LEU A 205 -0.58 14.90 14.90
CA LEU A 205 0.36 14.42 13.91
C LEU A 205 1.27 13.39 14.58
N THR A 206 1.18 12.13 14.14
CA THR A 206 2.08 11.07 14.60
C THR A 206 3.05 10.73 13.48
N THR A 207 4.34 10.96 13.71
CA THR A 207 5.40 10.49 12.81
C THR A 207 6.01 9.21 13.37
N THR A 208 5.99 8.14 12.60
CA THR A 208 6.59 6.85 12.98
C THR A 208 7.72 6.52 12.03
N THR A 209 8.95 6.42 12.53
CA THR A 209 10.13 6.02 11.75
C THR A 209 10.43 4.54 11.97
N PHE A 210 10.33 3.74 10.92
CA PHE A 210 10.57 2.30 10.97
C PHE A 210 12.04 1.98 10.72
N MET A 211 12.58 1.00 11.44
CA MET A 211 13.98 0.57 11.26
C MET A 211 14.20 -0.17 9.93
N ASN A 212 13.18 -0.89 9.44
CA ASN A 212 13.22 -1.59 8.16
C ASN A 212 11.95 -1.32 7.35
N TYR A 213 12.06 -0.58 6.26
CA TYR A 213 10.96 -0.46 5.30
C TYR A 213 10.78 -1.79 4.56
N ARG A 214 9.75 -2.56 4.92
CA ARG A 214 9.30 -3.71 4.14
C ARG A 214 7.91 -3.43 3.58
N ARG A 215 7.77 -3.60 2.27
CA ARG A 215 6.60 -3.35 1.39
C ARG A 215 5.24 -3.85 1.91
N TYR A 216 5.20 -4.71 2.94
CA TYR A 216 4.00 -5.38 3.45
C TYR A 216 3.89 -5.44 4.99
N TYR A 217 4.78 -4.79 5.76
CA TYR A 217 4.81 -4.93 7.22
C TYR A 217 4.71 -3.59 7.93
N PHE A 218 3.48 -3.19 8.24
CA PHE A 218 3.14 -1.96 8.97
C PHE A 218 3.10 -2.15 10.49
N ASN A 219 3.32 -3.37 10.99
CA ASN A 219 3.31 -3.71 12.43
C ASN A 219 4.72 -3.80 13.03
N GLN A 220 5.68 -3.05 12.49
CA GLN A 220 7.03 -2.99 13.06
C GLN A 220 7.11 -1.93 14.16
N ARG A 221 7.87 -2.22 15.22
CA ARG A 221 8.23 -1.20 16.22
C ARG A 221 9.03 -0.10 15.52
N GLY A 222 8.47 1.10 15.51
CA GLY A 222 9.11 2.31 15.01
C GLY A 222 9.26 3.33 16.13
N ILE A 223 10.19 4.26 15.96
CA ILE A 223 10.32 5.41 16.87
C ILE A 223 9.20 6.38 16.54
N GLN A 224 8.33 6.64 17.52
CA GLN A 224 7.18 7.51 17.37
C GLN A 224 7.47 8.88 17.97
N LYS A 225 7.00 9.92 17.27
CA LYS A 225 6.90 11.28 17.79
C LYS A 225 5.47 11.76 17.55
N ILE A 226 4.87 12.32 18.59
CA ILE A 226 3.51 12.85 18.58
C ILE A 226 3.58 14.35 18.79
N GLU A 227 2.91 15.09 17.91
CA GLU A 227 2.71 16.53 18.04
C GLU A 227 1.21 16.81 18.09
N LEU A 228 0.77 17.52 19.13
CA LEU A 228 -0.60 17.97 19.30
C LEU A 228 -0.68 19.45 18.99
N VAL A 229 -1.60 19.82 18.09
CA VAL A 229 -1.84 21.20 17.67
C VAL A 229 -3.31 21.52 17.85
N GLU A 230 -3.61 22.78 18.15
CA GLU A 230 -4.99 23.26 18.21
C GLU A 230 -5.74 22.95 16.90
N TYR A 231 -6.95 22.40 17.04
CA TYR A 231 -7.78 22.02 15.90
C TYR A 231 -8.40 23.25 15.25
N LYS A 232 -7.80 23.72 14.16
CA LYS A 232 -8.25 24.89 13.36
C LYS A 232 -8.69 24.52 11.94
N MET A 233 -8.53 23.26 11.56
CA MET A 233 -8.77 22.73 10.24
C MET A 233 -8.99 21.23 10.35
N THR A 234 -9.64 20.66 9.34
CA THR A 234 -9.90 19.22 9.24
C THR A 234 -8.61 18.43 9.02
N LEU A 235 -8.62 17.13 9.32
CA LEU A 235 -7.48 16.24 9.08
C LEU A 235 -7.03 16.22 7.60
N PRO A 236 -7.94 16.16 6.60
CA PRO A 236 -7.63 16.36 5.18
C PRO A 236 -6.85 17.63 4.86
N GLU A 237 -7.28 18.77 5.41
CA GLU A 237 -6.64 20.07 5.17
C GLU A 237 -5.23 20.11 5.75
N ALA A 238 -5.06 19.57 6.96
CA ALA A 238 -3.74 19.48 7.59
C ALA A 238 -2.78 18.59 6.78
N MET A 239 -3.23 17.43 6.28
CA MET A 239 -2.42 16.58 5.40
C MET A 239 -2.00 17.34 4.14
N LYS A 240 -2.93 18.09 3.53
CA LYS A 240 -2.66 18.91 2.35
C LYS A 240 -1.60 19.98 2.63
N ILE A 241 -1.68 20.66 3.76
CA ILE A 241 -0.69 21.67 4.18
C ILE A 241 0.68 21.02 4.35
N ILE A 242 0.78 19.90 5.07
CA ILE A 242 2.05 19.22 5.31
C ILE A 242 2.66 18.72 3.99
N LEU A 243 1.87 18.11 3.10
CA LEU A 243 2.33 17.70 1.79
C LEU A 243 2.80 18.89 0.94
N LYS A 244 2.12 20.04 1.02
CA LYS A 244 2.57 21.28 0.37
C LYS A 244 3.88 21.80 0.95
N VAL A 245 4.06 21.75 2.27
CA VAL A 245 5.32 22.12 2.92
C VAL A 245 6.46 21.19 2.51
N ILE A 246 6.21 19.89 2.36
CA ILE A 246 7.24 18.91 2.01
C ILE A 246 7.56 18.94 0.50
N LEU A 247 6.54 18.83 -0.35
CA LEU A 247 6.68 18.56 -1.78
C LEU A 247 6.51 19.80 -2.68
N GLY A 248 5.76 20.81 -2.25
CA GLY A 248 5.42 21.98 -3.07
C GLY A 248 6.53 23.04 -3.15
N ASN A 249 6.36 24.00 -4.07
CA ASN A 249 7.24 25.16 -4.25
C ASN A 249 8.73 24.81 -4.44
N ARG A 250 9.03 23.73 -5.17
CA ARG A 250 10.41 23.30 -5.44
C ARG A 250 10.86 23.75 -6.82
N LYS A 251 12.11 24.22 -6.95
CA LYS A 251 12.69 24.63 -8.25
C LYS A 251 12.92 23.44 -9.19
N HIS A 252 13.09 22.25 -8.64
CA HIS A 252 13.34 21.03 -9.39
C HIS A 252 12.28 19.97 -9.08
N PRO A 253 11.93 19.10 -10.05
CA PRO A 253 11.09 17.95 -9.78
C PRO A 253 11.64 17.11 -8.61
N VAL A 254 10.75 16.58 -7.78
CA VAL A 254 11.12 15.65 -6.70
C VAL A 254 11.50 14.32 -7.32
N HIS A 255 12.69 13.84 -7.04
CA HIS A 255 13.16 12.54 -7.51
C HIS A 255 12.66 11.46 -6.56
N VAL A 256 11.93 10.48 -7.06
CA VAL A 256 11.34 9.39 -6.29
C VAL A 256 11.79 8.06 -6.90
N ASN A 257 12.46 7.20 -6.14
CA ASN A 257 12.85 5.89 -6.67
C ASN A 257 11.62 4.98 -6.82
N ASN A 258 10.85 4.80 -5.74
CA ASN A 258 9.66 3.96 -5.70
C ASN A 258 8.45 4.79 -5.28
N MET A 259 7.47 4.90 -6.15
CA MET A 259 6.19 5.52 -5.86
C MET A 259 5.11 4.45 -5.77
N ARG A 260 4.33 4.45 -4.69
CA ARG A 260 3.14 3.60 -4.55
C ARG A 260 1.89 4.46 -4.45
N MET A 261 0.82 4.02 -5.10
CA MET A 261 -0.47 4.71 -5.12
C MET A 261 -1.61 3.70 -5.15
N THR A 262 -2.77 4.10 -4.64
CA THR A 262 -4.02 3.38 -4.83
C THR A 262 -5.09 4.33 -5.36
N ASP A 263 -6.07 3.81 -6.08
CA ASP A 263 -7.26 4.56 -6.55
C ASP A 263 -8.42 4.57 -5.54
N GLU A 264 -8.20 4.02 -4.35
CA GLU A 264 -9.15 4.06 -3.24
C GLU A 264 -9.22 5.44 -2.56
N TYR A 265 -8.16 6.25 -2.65
CA TYR A 265 -8.00 7.46 -1.84
C TYR A 265 -7.78 8.72 -2.68
N ILE A 266 -8.24 9.85 -2.14
CA ILE A 266 -7.97 11.18 -2.69
C ILE A 266 -6.56 11.61 -2.32
N ILE A 267 -5.78 12.06 -3.30
CA ILE A 267 -4.40 12.47 -3.09
C ILE A 267 -4.32 13.98 -2.98
N ARG A 268 -3.88 14.42 -1.80
CA ARG A 268 -3.83 15.83 -1.38
C ARG A 268 -2.46 16.45 -1.61
N ALA A 269 -1.89 16.16 -2.77
CA ALA A 269 -0.60 16.69 -3.18
C ALA A 269 -0.73 18.10 -3.79
N PRO A 270 0.36 18.88 -3.83
CA PRO A 270 0.35 20.19 -4.50
C PRO A 270 0.04 20.07 -6.00
N THR A 271 -0.73 21.01 -6.55
CA THR A 271 -1.11 21.02 -7.96
C THR A 271 0.07 21.30 -8.90
N ASP A 272 1.07 22.02 -8.43
CA ASP A 272 2.33 22.33 -9.14
C ASP A 272 3.38 21.21 -8.98
N LEU A 273 3.04 20.10 -8.32
CA LEU A 273 3.97 19.02 -8.06
C LEU A 273 4.50 18.41 -9.37
N LYS A 274 5.81 18.29 -9.47
CA LYS A 274 6.50 17.54 -10.52
C LYS A 274 7.38 16.47 -9.91
N LEU A 275 7.22 15.23 -10.39
CA LEU A 275 7.92 14.04 -9.91
C LEU A 275 8.77 13.43 -11.01
N LYS A 276 9.99 13.02 -10.68
CA LYS A 276 10.82 12.13 -11.51
C LYS A 276 10.84 10.76 -10.85
N ILE A 277 10.08 9.81 -11.39
CA ILE A 277 9.92 8.47 -10.79
C ILE A 277 10.75 7.42 -11.55
N GLN A 278 11.17 6.36 -10.87
CA GLN A 278 11.79 5.19 -11.53
C GLN A 278 10.86 3.98 -11.54
N LYS A 279 10.15 3.75 -10.43
CA LYS A 279 9.22 2.64 -10.26
C LYS A 279 7.86 3.14 -9.80
N LEU A 280 6.80 2.57 -10.37
CA LEU A 280 5.42 2.85 -9.99
C LEU A 280 4.72 1.55 -9.59
N ASP A 281 4.17 1.54 -8.38
CA ASP A 281 3.38 0.44 -7.82
C ASP A 281 1.93 0.90 -7.63
N ILE A 282 1.00 0.29 -8.34
CA ILE A 282 -0.40 0.68 -8.36
C ILE A 282 -1.22 -0.40 -7.67
N GLY A 283 -1.85 -0.06 -6.55
CA GLY A 283 -2.93 -0.85 -6.00
C GLY A 283 -4.25 -0.39 -6.59
N GLY A 284 -4.80 -1.17 -7.53
CA GLY A 284 -6.08 -0.85 -8.13
C GLY A 284 -6.06 -0.66 -9.64
N SER A 285 -6.95 0.18 -10.18
CA SER A 285 -7.12 0.39 -11.62
C SER A 285 -5.97 1.22 -12.19
N LEU A 286 -5.14 0.58 -13.02
CA LEU A 286 -4.06 1.23 -13.75
C LEU A 286 -4.53 2.50 -14.48
N ASN A 287 -5.69 2.46 -15.16
CA ASN A 287 -6.22 3.60 -15.91
C ASN A 287 -6.58 4.76 -14.99
N ARG A 288 -7.33 4.51 -13.90
CA ARG A 288 -7.78 5.57 -12.99
C ARG A 288 -6.59 6.28 -12.36
N VAL A 289 -5.62 5.51 -11.87
CA VAL A 289 -4.41 6.07 -11.29
C VAL A 289 -3.63 6.85 -12.34
N TRP A 290 -3.29 6.24 -13.48
CA TRP A 290 -2.44 6.85 -14.50
C TRP A 290 -3.06 8.13 -15.09
N ASN A 291 -4.34 8.11 -15.45
CA ASN A 291 -5.02 9.28 -16.01
C ASN A 291 -5.01 10.47 -15.03
N THR A 292 -5.05 10.20 -13.73
CA THR A 292 -5.04 11.25 -12.70
C THR A 292 -3.63 11.81 -12.46
N VAL A 293 -2.60 10.97 -12.46
CA VAL A 293 -1.24 11.34 -11.97
C VAL A 293 -0.22 11.55 -13.07
N SER A 294 -0.55 11.23 -14.32
CA SER A 294 0.33 11.45 -15.48
C SER A 294 0.80 12.91 -15.58
N SER A 295 -0.06 13.88 -15.25
CA SER A 295 0.22 15.32 -15.30
C SER A 295 1.31 15.81 -14.34
N ILE A 296 1.53 15.08 -13.24
CA ILE A 296 2.58 15.40 -12.25
C ILE A 296 3.87 14.64 -12.50
N ILE A 297 3.87 13.65 -13.40
CA ILE A 297 5.06 12.85 -13.72
C ILE A 297 5.85 13.52 -14.84
N HIS A 298 7.11 13.82 -14.58
CA HIS A 298 8.02 14.42 -15.54
C HIS A 298 8.36 13.40 -16.64
N THR A 299 8.36 13.82 -17.91
CA THR A 299 8.57 12.96 -19.10
C THR A 299 9.88 12.17 -19.05
N SER A 300 10.93 12.72 -18.44
CA SER A 300 12.21 12.00 -18.23
C SER A 300 12.11 10.76 -17.33
N SER A 301 10.95 10.50 -16.72
CA SER A 301 10.67 9.26 -15.98
C SER A 301 10.35 8.09 -16.91
N LEU A 302 9.93 8.40 -18.15
CA LEU A 302 9.46 7.42 -19.12
C LEU A 302 10.60 6.99 -20.06
N PRO A 303 10.65 5.70 -20.46
CA PRO A 303 9.88 4.59 -19.91
C PRO A 303 10.31 4.24 -18.47
N LEU A 304 9.35 3.80 -17.64
CA LEU A 304 9.64 3.41 -16.26
C LEU A 304 10.58 2.21 -16.20
N LYS A 305 11.43 2.17 -15.16
CA LYS A 305 12.25 0.99 -14.88
C LYS A 305 11.39 -0.20 -14.46
N GLU A 306 10.31 0.06 -13.71
CA GLU A 306 9.39 -0.97 -13.22
C GLU A 306 7.98 -0.39 -13.07
N LEU A 307 6.99 -1.05 -13.65
CA LEU A 307 5.58 -0.81 -13.37
C LEU A 307 5.01 -2.07 -12.72
N SER A 308 4.25 -1.89 -11.65
CA SER A 308 3.57 -2.98 -10.99
C SER A 308 2.11 -2.66 -10.74
N VAL A 309 1.23 -3.64 -10.95
CA VAL A 309 -0.21 -3.51 -10.75
C VAL A 309 -0.72 -4.62 -9.83
N ASP A 310 -1.40 -4.23 -8.75
CA ASP A 310 -1.82 -5.07 -7.63
C ASP A 310 -3.36 -5.24 -7.55
N LYS A 311 -3.77 -6.31 -6.87
CA LYS A 311 -5.11 -6.92 -6.80
C LYS A 311 -6.06 -6.17 -5.86
N TYR A 312 -6.76 -5.16 -6.37
CA TYR A 312 -7.87 -4.55 -5.63
C TYR A 312 -9.23 -4.55 -6.37
N TYR A 313 -9.29 -5.00 -7.64
CA TYR A 313 -10.54 -5.01 -8.41
C TYR A 313 -10.90 -6.37 -8.99
N ALA A 314 -12.17 -6.50 -9.39
CA ALA A 314 -12.70 -7.63 -10.15
C ALA A 314 -12.44 -7.52 -11.67
N VAL A 315 -11.78 -6.44 -12.13
CA VAL A 315 -11.50 -6.14 -13.54
C VAL A 315 -9.99 -6.20 -13.81
N PRO A 316 -9.55 -6.84 -14.90
CA PRO A 316 -8.14 -6.91 -15.28
C PRO A 316 -7.54 -5.54 -15.58
N PRO A 317 -6.22 -5.37 -15.41
CA PRO A 317 -5.56 -4.13 -15.80
C PRO A 317 -5.59 -3.91 -17.31
N ASN A 318 -5.77 -2.66 -17.75
CA ASN A 318 -5.64 -2.31 -19.17
C ASN A 318 -4.16 -2.28 -19.59
N LEU A 319 -3.66 -3.39 -20.08
CA LEU A 319 -2.27 -3.52 -20.53
C LEU A 319 -2.02 -2.85 -21.89
N GLU A 320 -3.05 -2.32 -22.54
CA GLU A 320 -2.91 -1.55 -23.78
C GLU A 320 -2.40 -0.11 -23.54
N LEU A 321 -2.39 0.36 -22.29
CA LEU A 321 -1.85 1.67 -21.95
C LEU A 321 -0.36 1.76 -22.26
N GLU A 322 0.07 2.88 -22.85
CA GLU A 322 1.45 3.10 -23.28
C GLU A 322 2.46 2.89 -22.14
N ILE A 323 2.12 3.30 -20.92
CA ILE A 323 3.00 3.08 -19.77
C ILE A 323 3.17 1.61 -19.40
N ALA A 324 2.16 0.78 -19.65
CA ALA A 324 2.25 -0.65 -19.46
C ALA A 324 3.12 -1.28 -20.54
N LYS A 325 2.90 -0.92 -21.81
CA LYS A 325 3.67 -1.44 -22.97
C LYS A 325 5.16 -1.07 -22.91
N THR A 326 5.47 0.16 -22.50
CA THR A 326 6.84 0.69 -22.56
C THR A 326 7.68 0.44 -21.32
N ALA A 327 7.06 0.04 -20.19
CA ALA A 327 7.80 -0.24 -18.96
C ALA A 327 8.88 -1.32 -19.17
N LYS A 328 10.09 -1.09 -18.67
CA LYS A 328 11.20 -2.04 -18.84
C LYS A 328 10.97 -3.35 -18.11
N LYS A 329 10.27 -3.29 -16.98
CA LYS A 329 9.77 -4.44 -16.22
C LYS A 329 8.32 -4.22 -15.85
N LEU A 330 7.47 -5.19 -16.17
CA LEU A 330 6.06 -5.20 -15.81
C LEU A 330 5.81 -6.30 -14.77
N ILE A 331 5.17 -5.95 -13.65
CA ILE A 331 4.84 -6.91 -12.59
C ILE A 331 3.33 -6.94 -12.37
N LEU A 332 2.72 -8.09 -12.61
CA LEU A 332 1.29 -8.33 -12.54
C LEU A 332 0.98 -9.16 -11.29
N ARG A 333 0.27 -8.59 -10.31
CA ARG A 333 -0.20 -9.31 -9.10
C ARG A 333 -1.71 -9.54 -9.08
N TYR A 334 -2.39 -9.31 -10.20
CA TYR A 334 -3.82 -9.59 -10.32
C TYR A 334 -4.10 -11.09 -10.36
N GLU A 335 -5.11 -11.51 -9.60
CA GLU A 335 -5.56 -12.90 -9.55
C GLU A 335 -7.08 -12.92 -9.47
N ARG A 336 -7.70 -13.52 -10.48
CA ARG A 336 -9.12 -13.89 -10.50
C ARG A 336 -9.20 -15.28 -11.09
N ALA A 337 -9.74 -16.23 -10.33
CA ALA A 337 -9.95 -17.60 -10.81
C ALA A 337 -10.79 -17.58 -12.10
N GLY A 338 -10.34 -18.31 -13.12
CA GLY A 338 -11.01 -18.40 -14.42
C GLY A 338 -10.82 -17.20 -15.35
N PHE A 339 -9.94 -16.24 -15.02
CA PHE A 339 -9.55 -15.19 -15.96
C PHE A 339 -8.49 -15.72 -16.95
N ASP A 340 -8.82 -15.69 -18.24
CA ASP A 340 -7.92 -16.11 -19.31
C ASP A 340 -6.83 -15.05 -19.55
N TRP A 341 -5.61 -15.39 -19.13
CA TRP A 341 -4.45 -14.50 -19.20
C TRP A 341 -3.68 -14.67 -20.51
N LEU A 342 -3.87 -15.77 -21.22
CA LEU A 342 -3.06 -16.13 -22.37
C LEU A 342 -3.07 -15.06 -23.48
N PRO A 343 -4.22 -14.49 -23.90
CA PRO A 343 -4.24 -13.44 -24.93
C PRO A 343 -3.40 -12.22 -24.56
N PHE A 344 -3.45 -11.83 -23.28
CA PHE A 344 -2.68 -10.70 -22.77
C PHE A 344 -1.19 -11.01 -22.73
N LEU A 345 -0.80 -12.18 -22.23
CA LEU A 345 0.61 -12.58 -22.17
C LEU A 345 1.25 -12.66 -23.56
N LEU A 346 0.48 -13.08 -24.57
CA LEU A 346 0.91 -13.12 -25.97
C LEU A 346 1.11 -11.73 -26.55
N SER A 347 0.24 -10.76 -26.21
CA SER A 347 0.32 -9.38 -26.74
C SER A 347 1.41 -8.52 -26.09
N LEU A 348 1.95 -8.92 -24.94
CA LEU A 348 2.97 -8.13 -24.22
C LEU A 348 4.30 -8.06 -24.99
N GLU A 349 4.75 -6.83 -25.26
CA GLU A 349 6.04 -6.53 -25.89
C GLU A 349 7.17 -6.25 -24.86
N ASN A 350 6.85 -6.20 -23.57
CA ASN A 350 7.81 -5.93 -22.52
C ASN A 350 8.92 -7.01 -22.47
N LYS A 351 10.18 -6.58 -22.38
CA LYS A 351 11.32 -7.50 -22.25
C LYS A 351 11.35 -8.26 -20.92
N SER A 352 10.75 -7.71 -19.85
CA SER A 352 10.67 -8.39 -18.56
C SER A 352 9.27 -8.33 -18.00
N VAL A 353 8.65 -9.50 -17.80
CA VAL A 353 7.32 -9.64 -17.21
C VAL A 353 7.40 -10.60 -16.02
N GLU A 354 6.82 -10.20 -14.89
CA GLU A 354 6.71 -11.04 -13.69
C GLU A 354 5.23 -11.16 -13.33
N LYS A 355 4.66 -12.36 -13.49
CA LYS A 355 3.31 -12.68 -13.01
C LYS A 355 3.44 -13.30 -11.62
N GLU A 356 3.18 -12.51 -10.60
CA GLU A 356 3.07 -12.99 -9.23
C GLU A 356 1.72 -13.70 -9.03
N GLN A 357 1.67 -14.71 -8.16
CA GLN A 357 0.45 -15.49 -7.86
C GLN A 357 -0.21 -16.00 -9.15
N SER A 358 0.57 -16.68 -9.99
CA SER A 358 0.11 -17.29 -11.22
C SER A 358 -0.72 -18.53 -10.93
N GLU A 359 -1.97 -18.51 -11.39
CA GLU A 359 -2.91 -19.63 -11.39
C GLU A 359 -3.19 -20.17 -12.81
N LEU A 360 -2.35 -19.82 -13.79
CA LEU A 360 -2.43 -20.34 -15.14
C LEU A 360 -2.53 -21.88 -15.15
N LEU A 361 -3.40 -22.40 -15.99
CA LEU A 361 -3.50 -23.82 -16.32
C LEU A 361 -2.23 -24.28 -17.04
N VAL A 362 -1.94 -25.57 -16.93
CA VAL A 362 -0.81 -26.18 -17.64
C VAL A 362 -0.94 -25.95 -19.15
N THR A 363 -2.16 -26.05 -19.70
CA THR A 363 -2.46 -25.80 -21.12
C THR A 363 -2.09 -24.38 -21.55
N GLU A 364 -2.40 -23.36 -20.74
CA GLU A 364 -2.05 -21.97 -21.04
C GLU A 364 -0.53 -21.76 -21.12
N TYR A 365 0.26 -22.41 -20.26
CA TYR A 365 1.73 -22.35 -20.36
C TYR A 365 2.23 -23.00 -21.65
N ILE A 366 1.69 -24.17 -22.02
CA ILE A 366 2.08 -24.87 -23.23
C ILE A 366 1.71 -24.08 -24.48
N GLU A 367 0.50 -23.50 -24.53
CA GLU A 367 0.07 -22.65 -25.64
C GLU A 367 0.93 -21.39 -25.78
N LEU A 368 1.34 -20.78 -24.66
CA LEU A 368 2.29 -19.66 -24.66
C LEU A 368 3.65 -20.06 -25.27
N VAL A 369 4.18 -21.21 -24.85
CA VAL A 369 5.44 -21.77 -25.39
C VAL A 369 5.31 -22.05 -26.88
N SER A 370 4.29 -22.80 -27.29
CA SER A 370 4.05 -23.17 -28.69
C SER A 370 3.89 -21.96 -29.59
N SER A 371 3.18 -20.93 -29.13
CA SER A 371 3.03 -19.67 -29.85
C SER A 371 4.36 -18.95 -30.03
N TRP A 372 5.20 -18.87 -28.99
CA TRP A 372 6.52 -18.25 -29.10
C TRP A 372 7.43 -19.04 -30.05
N VAL A 373 7.42 -20.37 -30.00
CA VAL A 373 8.20 -21.22 -30.91
C VAL A 373 7.77 -21.00 -32.37
N SER A 374 6.48 -20.89 -32.61
CA SER A 374 5.91 -20.79 -33.96
C SER A 374 5.98 -19.40 -34.56
N ASN A 375 5.84 -18.36 -33.75
CA ASN A 375 5.78 -16.96 -34.21
C ASN A 375 7.08 -16.18 -33.93
N GLY A 376 8.00 -16.76 -33.16
CA GLY A 376 9.17 -16.08 -32.63
C GLY A 376 8.85 -15.16 -31.45
N LYS A 377 9.88 -14.80 -30.70
CA LYS A 377 9.84 -13.77 -29.64
C LYS A 377 11.19 -13.07 -29.60
N GLN A 378 11.21 -11.80 -29.23
CA GLN A 378 12.45 -11.02 -29.24
C GLN A 378 13.48 -11.59 -28.24
N VAL A 379 14.73 -11.76 -28.69
CA VAL A 379 15.87 -12.14 -27.83
C VAL A 379 16.01 -11.18 -26.66
N GLY A 380 16.23 -11.74 -25.47
CA GLY A 380 16.29 -11.01 -24.19
C GLY A 380 14.95 -10.88 -23.49
N THR A 381 13.84 -11.38 -24.07
CA THR A 381 12.56 -11.48 -23.39
C THR A 381 12.64 -12.48 -22.23
N ASN A 382 12.15 -12.07 -21.06
CA ASN A 382 12.15 -12.87 -19.84
C ASN A 382 10.81 -12.77 -19.10
N PHE A 383 10.05 -13.86 -19.08
CA PHE A 383 8.79 -13.98 -18.36
C PHE A 383 8.99 -14.89 -17.14
N SER A 384 8.49 -14.47 -15.99
CA SER A 384 8.58 -15.24 -14.74
C SER A 384 7.20 -15.39 -14.10
N PHE A 385 6.83 -16.61 -13.73
CA PHE A 385 5.52 -16.96 -13.18
C PHE A 385 5.70 -17.56 -11.79
N HIS A 386 5.07 -16.96 -10.79
CA HIS A 386 5.23 -17.38 -9.40
C HIS A 386 3.99 -18.13 -8.95
N THR A 387 4.11 -19.40 -8.60
CA THR A 387 2.97 -20.23 -8.18
C THR A 387 3.29 -21.00 -6.91
N LYS A 388 2.26 -21.20 -6.08
CA LYS A 388 2.36 -22.09 -4.90
C LYS A 388 2.34 -23.56 -5.29
N LYS A 389 1.82 -23.88 -6.50
CA LYS A 389 1.54 -25.25 -6.94
C LYS A 389 2.77 -25.87 -7.59
N LYS A 390 3.61 -26.55 -6.80
CA LYS A 390 4.75 -27.36 -7.31
C LYS A 390 4.32 -28.33 -8.42
N LYS A 391 3.14 -28.95 -8.26
CA LYS A 391 2.56 -29.89 -9.22
C LYS A 391 2.40 -29.27 -10.62
N THR A 392 1.88 -28.04 -10.70
CA THR A 392 1.74 -27.30 -11.96
C THR A 392 3.07 -27.10 -12.66
N VAL A 393 4.12 -26.68 -11.94
CA VAL A 393 5.46 -26.50 -12.52
C VAL A 393 6.02 -27.81 -13.09
N LYS A 394 5.84 -28.91 -12.35
CA LYS A 394 6.26 -30.24 -12.79
C LYS A 394 5.52 -30.68 -14.05
N GLU A 395 4.20 -30.54 -14.08
CA GLU A 395 3.36 -30.92 -15.22
C GLU A 395 3.68 -30.11 -16.48
N VAL A 396 3.96 -28.80 -16.34
CA VAL A 396 4.39 -27.97 -17.49
C VAL A 396 5.70 -28.49 -18.08
N VAL A 397 6.70 -28.77 -17.23
CA VAL A 397 7.99 -29.31 -17.67
C VAL A 397 7.82 -30.67 -18.35
N GLU A 398 7.03 -31.56 -17.77
CA GLU A 398 6.76 -32.89 -18.33
C GLU A 398 6.06 -32.80 -19.69
N GLN A 399 5.06 -31.93 -19.83
CA GLN A 399 4.35 -31.74 -21.09
C GLN A 399 5.22 -31.13 -22.19
N ILE A 400 6.10 -30.18 -21.87
CA ILE A 400 7.06 -29.62 -22.83
C ILE A 400 7.94 -30.73 -23.42
N ILE A 401 8.43 -31.65 -22.57
CA ILE A 401 9.30 -32.76 -23.00
C ILE A 401 8.49 -33.81 -23.78
N GLN A 402 7.32 -34.20 -23.29
CA GLN A 402 6.47 -35.22 -23.93
C GLN A 402 5.97 -34.80 -25.31
N GLN A 403 5.71 -33.51 -25.52
CA GLN A 403 5.32 -32.96 -26.82
C GLN A 403 6.52 -32.76 -27.77
N GLY A 404 7.74 -33.11 -27.35
CA GLY A 404 8.94 -32.98 -28.16
C GLY A 404 9.34 -31.53 -28.44
N LEU A 405 8.86 -30.57 -27.64
CA LEU A 405 9.14 -29.14 -27.85
C LEU A 405 10.58 -28.78 -27.48
N GLY A 406 11.19 -29.48 -26.51
CA GLY A 406 12.53 -29.14 -26.04
C GLY A 406 13.33 -30.29 -25.44
N THR A 407 14.61 -30.03 -25.25
CA THR A 407 15.59 -30.98 -24.67
C THR A 407 15.99 -30.54 -23.28
N ALA A 408 15.98 -31.47 -22.32
CA ALA A 408 16.45 -31.22 -20.96
C ALA A 408 17.98 -31.23 -20.91
N LYS A 409 18.56 -30.24 -20.23
CA LYS A 409 20.00 -30.15 -19.93
C LYS A 409 20.29 -30.72 -18.53
N THR A 410 21.57 -31.00 -18.28
CA THR A 410 22.06 -31.60 -17.02
C THR A 410 21.82 -30.72 -15.78
N ASP A 411 21.68 -29.41 -15.96
CA ASP A 411 21.41 -28.44 -14.89
C ASP A 411 19.91 -28.20 -14.63
N GLY A 412 19.04 -28.97 -15.27
CA GLY A 412 17.58 -28.89 -15.10
C GLY A 412 16.89 -27.81 -15.94
N ARG A 413 17.62 -27.12 -16.82
CA ARG A 413 17.03 -26.23 -17.84
C ARG A 413 16.49 -27.03 -19.02
N ILE A 414 15.46 -26.52 -19.67
CA ILE A 414 14.91 -27.08 -20.92
C ILE A 414 15.18 -26.06 -22.02
N MET A 415 15.81 -26.52 -23.10
CA MET A 415 16.10 -25.71 -24.28
C MET A 415 15.16 -26.09 -25.40
N ILE A 416 14.44 -25.09 -25.90
CA ILE A 416 13.43 -25.23 -26.95
C ILE A 416 13.89 -24.39 -28.14
N PRO A 417 14.28 -25.01 -29.28
CA PRO A 417 14.62 -24.29 -30.49
C PRO A 417 13.44 -23.42 -30.98
N MET A 418 13.73 -22.19 -31.42
CA MET A 418 12.76 -21.28 -31.99
C MET A 418 13.14 -20.90 -33.43
N GLN A 419 12.28 -20.12 -34.09
CA GLN A 419 12.63 -19.51 -35.39
C GLN A 419 13.74 -18.45 -35.26
N GLY A 420 14.56 -18.32 -36.32
CA GLY A 420 15.79 -17.55 -36.26
C GLY A 420 16.79 -18.18 -35.29
N CYS A 421 18.03 -17.71 -35.20
CA CYS A 421 19.04 -18.29 -34.30
C CYS A 421 18.75 -17.99 -32.81
N SER A 422 17.55 -18.32 -32.32
CA SER A 422 17.09 -18.09 -30.96
C SER A 422 16.54 -19.37 -30.32
N GLU A 423 16.65 -19.45 -29.00
CA GLU A 423 16.15 -20.56 -28.19
C GLU A 423 15.34 -20.03 -27.00
N LEU A 424 14.28 -20.74 -26.65
CA LEU A 424 13.55 -20.53 -25.42
C LEU A 424 14.12 -21.44 -24.34
N GLN A 425 14.73 -20.81 -23.34
CA GLN A 425 15.18 -21.45 -22.12
C GLN A 425 14.06 -21.44 -21.08
N VAL A 426 13.59 -22.63 -20.69
CA VAL A 426 12.65 -22.82 -19.59
C VAL A 426 13.43 -23.34 -18.37
N SER A 427 13.25 -22.68 -17.23
CA SER A 427 13.87 -23.06 -15.96
C SER A 427 12.91 -22.85 -14.81
N TYR A 428 13.12 -23.55 -13.70
CA TYR A 428 12.33 -23.35 -12.50
C TYR A 428 13.19 -23.34 -11.26
N SER A 429 12.75 -22.61 -10.24
CA SER A 429 13.48 -22.50 -8.97
C SER A 429 12.50 -22.32 -7.82
N LYS A 430 12.91 -22.77 -6.63
CA LYS A 430 12.16 -22.51 -5.40
C LYS A 430 12.66 -21.19 -4.79
N ARG A 431 11.74 -20.30 -4.45
CA ARG A 431 12.03 -19.08 -3.67
C ARG A 431 11.50 -19.26 -2.26
N GLY A 432 12.42 -19.41 -1.30
CA GLY A 432 12.09 -19.36 0.11
C GLY A 432 11.98 -17.91 0.59
N ARG A 433 10.82 -17.51 1.10
CA ARG A 433 10.70 -16.40 2.05
C ARG A 433 10.33 -16.97 3.41
N ASP A 434 10.67 -16.27 4.49
CA ASP A 434 10.55 -16.68 5.90
C ASP A 434 9.16 -17.23 6.35
N TRP A 435 8.10 -17.08 5.53
CA TRP A 435 6.70 -17.46 5.84
C TRP A 435 5.91 -17.90 4.60
N TYR A 436 6.57 -18.12 3.45
CA TYR A 436 5.90 -18.44 2.19
C TYR A 436 6.84 -19.10 1.17
N GLU A 437 6.44 -20.25 0.63
CA GLU A 437 7.17 -20.96 -0.42
C GLU A 437 6.52 -20.70 -1.79
N ASP A 438 7.28 -20.12 -2.72
CA ASP A 438 6.86 -19.96 -4.12
C ASP A 438 7.78 -20.76 -5.05
N TRP A 439 7.18 -21.39 -6.07
CA TRP A 439 7.90 -21.88 -7.23
C TRP A 439 7.87 -20.82 -8.33
N ILE A 440 9.03 -20.55 -8.93
CA ILE A 440 9.16 -19.59 -10.03
C ILE A 440 9.51 -20.38 -11.27
N LEU A 441 8.61 -20.37 -12.25
CA LEU A 441 8.84 -20.85 -13.62
C LEU A 441 9.29 -19.66 -14.47
N LYS A 442 10.44 -19.77 -15.16
CA LYS A 442 11.06 -18.70 -15.94
C LYS A 442 11.25 -19.11 -17.38
N PHE A 443 10.79 -18.26 -18.29
CA PHE A 443 10.88 -18.39 -19.73
C PHE A 443 11.78 -17.27 -20.25
N LYS A 444 12.96 -17.62 -20.79
CA LYS A 444 13.95 -16.65 -21.27
C LYS A 444 14.31 -16.95 -22.72
N VAL A 445 14.18 -15.97 -23.59
CA VAL A 445 14.60 -16.08 -25.00
C VAL A 445 16.06 -15.66 -25.11
N VAL A 446 16.92 -16.55 -25.60
CA VAL A 446 18.36 -16.36 -25.76
C VAL A 446 18.78 -16.53 -27.21
N ASN A 447 19.94 -15.98 -27.58
CA ASN A 447 20.54 -16.24 -28.89
C ASN A 447 21.42 -17.50 -28.80
N LEU A 448 21.34 -18.36 -29.82
CA LEU A 448 22.19 -19.55 -29.97
C LEU A 448 23.69 -19.24 -29.86
N MET A 449 24.12 -18.02 -30.21
CA MET A 449 25.53 -17.62 -30.17
C MET A 449 26.02 -17.06 -28.82
N ASP A 450 25.12 -16.72 -27.90
CA ASP A 450 25.52 -16.15 -26.60
C ASP A 450 25.97 -17.23 -25.61
N GLU A 451 25.48 -18.47 -25.71
CA GLU A 451 25.93 -19.59 -24.85
C GLU A 451 27.34 -20.10 -25.21
N VAL A 452 27.82 -19.87 -26.44
CA VAL A 452 29.19 -20.25 -26.83
C VAL A 452 30.24 -19.40 -26.10
N ARG A 453 29.90 -18.18 -25.66
CA ARG A 453 30.82 -17.29 -24.92
C ARG A 453 31.02 -17.68 -23.45
N ASP A 454 30.04 -18.29 -22.81
CA ASP A 454 30.14 -18.73 -21.41
C ASP A 454 30.67 -20.17 -21.27
N GLY A 455 30.80 -20.92 -22.38
CA GLY A 455 31.16 -22.35 -22.38
C GLY A 455 32.42 -22.74 -23.15
N VAL A 456 33.08 -21.85 -23.90
CA VAL A 456 34.24 -22.22 -24.74
C VAL A 456 35.37 -21.20 -24.67
N VAL A 457 36.18 -21.31 -23.61
CA VAL A 457 37.62 -21.01 -23.68
C VAL A 457 38.35 -22.16 -23.00
N TYR A 458 38.34 -23.36 -23.60
CA TYR A 458 39.43 -24.32 -23.46
C TYR A 458 39.40 -25.26 -24.67
N GLU A 459 40.57 -25.36 -25.31
CA GLU A 459 40.94 -26.34 -26.34
C GLU A 459 40.38 -26.19 -27.76
N MET A 460 40.75 -25.08 -28.41
CA MET A 460 41.19 -25.16 -29.82
C MET A 460 42.60 -24.59 -29.92
N ASN A 461 43.61 -25.42 -29.62
CA ASN A 461 45.01 -25.16 -30.01
C ASN A 461 45.92 -26.40 -29.95
N LYS A 462 45.39 -27.59 -30.25
CA LYS A 462 46.22 -28.75 -30.58
C LYS A 462 45.56 -29.59 -31.67
N LEU A 463 45.66 -29.12 -32.90
CA LEU A 463 45.67 -29.97 -34.08
C LEU A 463 46.38 -29.22 -35.21
N ASN A 464 47.54 -29.77 -35.57
CA ASN A 464 48.32 -29.62 -36.80
C ASN A 464 49.66 -28.88 -36.75
N ILE A 465 50.60 -29.53 -37.45
CA ILE A 465 52.01 -29.25 -37.76
C ILE A 465 52.94 -29.87 -36.69
N GLN A 466 53.54 -31.05 -36.89
CA GLN A 466 54.09 -31.70 -38.10
C GLN A 466 53.97 -33.22 -38.02
#